data_AF-A0A094ID40-F1
#
_entry.id   AF-A0A094ID40-F1
#
_cell.length_a   1.000
_cell.length_b   1.000
_cell.length_c   1.000
_cell.angle_alpha   90.00
_cell.angle_beta   90.00
_cell.angle_gamma   90.00
#
_symmetry.space_group_name_H-M   'P 1'
#
loop_
_entity.id
_entity.type
_entity.pdbx_description
1 polymer ?
#
loop_
_entity_poly.entity_id
_entity_poly.type
_entity_poly.pdbx_seq_one_letter_code
_entity_poly.pdbx_strand_id
1 'polypeptide(L)'
;MDNSIYKDYASWKIENNDTVEEFIKNHSVIYERIEPVYEVLNHIYNMVVEKQEVDEDLETIFEVGFNYLHTQFDIIKIYFETLFQSKCDDFVEYSDMILFLLYIFDLRADMESNDINTDIVELDDLEVNIENMIMERRDDHEFINSKMNETLAIVFDLMDYEYVSIVDVFVEIAENLGIFIYEDKELVIGKEI
;
A
#
# COMPACT_ATOMS: atom_id res chain seq x y z
N MET A 1 -4.45 -21.50 -18.56
CA MET A 1 -4.72 -20.22 -17.91
C MET A 1 -5.86 -20.45 -16.95
N ASP A 2 -5.52 -20.56 -15.68
CA ASP A 2 -6.48 -20.94 -14.66
C ASP A 2 -7.38 -19.74 -14.38
N ASN A 3 -8.61 -19.83 -14.87
CA ASN A 3 -9.64 -18.78 -14.80
C ASN A 3 -10.17 -18.58 -13.35
N SER A 4 -9.39 -18.99 -12.35
CA SER A 4 -9.70 -18.90 -10.92
C SER A 4 -9.30 -17.54 -10.38
N ILE A 5 -8.06 -17.09 -10.61
CA ILE A 5 -7.53 -15.88 -9.97
C ILE A 5 -8.34 -14.62 -10.33
N TYR A 6 -8.80 -14.49 -11.58
CA TYR A 6 -9.68 -13.40 -11.98
C TYR A 6 -11.08 -13.47 -11.34
N LYS A 7 -11.58 -14.67 -11.04
CA LYS A 7 -12.85 -14.84 -10.31
C LYS A 7 -12.67 -14.53 -8.82
N ASP A 8 -11.52 -14.90 -8.27
CA ASP A 8 -11.16 -14.61 -6.89
C ASP A 8 -11.03 -13.10 -6.70
N TYR A 9 -10.36 -12.40 -7.63
CA TYR A 9 -10.32 -10.93 -7.67
C TYR A 9 -11.70 -10.30 -7.84
N ALA A 10 -12.55 -10.84 -8.73
CA ALA A 10 -13.92 -10.34 -8.88
C ALA A 10 -14.74 -10.49 -7.60
N SER A 11 -14.57 -11.60 -6.88
CA SER A 11 -15.21 -11.84 -5.59
C SER A 11 -14.68 -10.88 -4.53
N TRP A 12 -13.36 -10.72 -4.46
CA TRP A 12 -12.70 -9.76 -3.59
C TRP A 12 -13.19 -8.32 -3.85
N LYS A 13 -13.35 -7.90 -5.12
CA LYS A 13 -13.89 -6.58 -5.46
C LYS A 13 -15.30 -6.39 -4.92
N ILE A 14 -16.17 -7.39 -5.05
CA ILE A 14 -17.54 -7.32 -4.53
C ILE A 14 -17.54 -7.22 -3.01
N GLU A 15 -16.71 -8.02 -2.34
CA GLU A 15 -16.61 -8.06 -0.88
C GLU A 15 -16.07 -6.76 -0.29
N ASN A 16 -15.16 -6.08 -0.98
CA ASN A 16 -14.46 -4.90 -0.48
C ASN A 16 -14.91 -3.58 -1.14
N ASN A 17 -15.92 -3.61 -2.01
CA ASN A 17 -16.37 -2.45 -2.80
C ASN A 17 -16.68 -1.23 -1.92
N ASP A 18 -17.51 -1.41 -0.89
CA ASP A 18 -17.96 -0.32 -0.03
C ASP A 18 -16.77 0.33 0.73
N THR A 19 -15.81 -0.49 1.18
CA THR A 19 -14.59 -0.02 1.85
C THR A 19 -13.71 0.80 0.89
N VAL A 20 -13.49 0.28 -0.32
CA VAL A 20 -12.68 0.95 -1.35
C VAL A 20 -13.33 2.29 -1.73
N GLU A 21 -14.63 2.31 -2.00
CA GLU A 21 -15.36 3.54 -2.34
C GLU A 21 -15.27 4.60 -1.24
N GLU A 22 -15.37 4.20 0.03
CA GLU A 22 -15.25 5.14 1.15
C GLU A 22 -13.83 5.66 1.30
N PHE A 23 -12.79 4.84 1.07
CA PHE A 23 -11.41 5.32 1.05
C PHE A 23 -11.15 6.32 -0.08
N ILE A 24 -11.65 6.05 -1.29
CA ILE A 24 -11.56 6.96 -2.44
C ILE A 24 -12.25 8.29 -2.11
N LYS A 25 -13.49 8.22 -1.64
CA LYS A 25 -14.33 9.40 -1.35
C LYS A 25 -13.74 10.30 -0.26
N ASN A 26 -13.02 9.71 0.69
CA ASN A 26 -12.40 10.45 1.80
C ASN A 26 -10.97 10.90 1.49
N HIS A 27 -10.45 10.68 0.26
CA HIS A 27 -9.05 10.95 -0.08
C HIS A 27 -8.10 10.31 0.93
N SER A 28 -8.33 9.03 1.24
CA SER A 28 -7.56 8.28 2.21
C SER A 28 -6.13 8.08 1.72
N VAL A 29 -5.15 8.49 2.54
CA VAL A 29 -3.72 8.23 2.29
C VAL A 29 -3.41 6.73 2.18
N ILE A 30 -4.24 5.88 2.80
CA ILE A 30 -4.15 4.42 2.65
C ILE A 30 -4.51 4.00 1.22
N TYR A 31 -5.55 4.61 0.62
CA TYR A 31 -5.91 4.34 -0.77
C TYR A 31 -4.87 4.89 -1.74
N GLU A 32 -4.38 6.12 -1.54
CA GLU A 32 -3.32 6.71 -2.38
C GLU A 32 -2.09 5.79 -2.49
N ARG A 33 -1.76 5.05 -1.42
CA ARG A 33 -0.68 4.05 -1.44
C ARG A 33 -0.98 2.81 -2.27
N ILE A 34 -2.22 2.30 -2.24
CA ILE A 34 -2.59 1.05 -2.94
C ILE A 34 -3.16 1.29 -4.35
N GLU A 35 -3.50 2.54 -4.67
CA GLU A 35 -4.12 2.95 -5.93
C GLU A 35 -3.35 2.44 -7.16
N PRO A 36 -2.00 2.53 -7.24
CA PRO A 36 -1.27 2.02 -8.39
C PRO A 36 -1.52 0.54 -8.66
N VAL A 37 -1.52 -0.26 -7.59
CA VAL A 37 -1.78 -1.70 -7.67
C VAL A 37 -3.22 -1.94 -8.07
N TYR A 38 -4.16 -1.24 -7.45
CA TYR A 38 -5.59 -1.40 -7.69
C TYR A 38 -5.96 -1.08 -9.15
N GLU A 39 -5.43 0.00 -9.72
CA GLU A 39 -5.72 0.43 -11.09
C GLU A 39 -5.09 -0.49 -12.14
N VAL A 40 -3.85 -0.97 -11.91
CA VAL A 40 -3.23 -1.98 -12.78
C VAL A 40 -4.04 -3.28 -12.79
N LEU A 41 -4.47 -3.77 -11.62
CA LEU A 41 -5.31 -4.97 -11.55
C LEU A 41 -6.66 -4.77 -12.23
N ASN A 42 -7.30 -3.60 -12.05
CA ASN A 42 -8.54 -3.26 -12.73
C ASN A 42 -8.36 -3.27 -14.25
N HIS A 43 -7.26 -2.70 -14.75
CA HIS A 43 -6.96 -2.65 -16.17
C HIS A 43 -6.83 -4.07 -16.76
N ILE A 44 -5.96 -4.90 -16.17
CA ILE A 44 -5.74 -6.28 -16.64
C ILE A 44 -7.04 -7.10 -16.52
N TYR A 45 -7.80 -6.94 -15.43
CA TYR A 45 -9.10 -7.61 -15.28
C TYR A 45 -10.09 -7.21 -16.37
N ASN A 46 -10.15 -5.92 -16.74
CA ASN A 46 -11.00 -5.43 -17.82
C ASN A 46 -10.59 -6.04 -19.18
N MET A 47 -9.28 -6.17 -19.45
CA MET A 47 -8.79 -6.88 -20.64
C MET A 47 -9.34 -8.31 -20.72
N VAL A 48 -9.33 -9.04 -19.60
CA VAL A 48 -9.88 -10.41 -19.53
C VAL A 48 -11.40 -10.43 -19.79
N VAL A 49 -12.16 -9.51 -19.17
CA VAL A 49 -13.62 -9.40 -19.36
C VAL A 49 -13.96 -9.09 -20.83
N GLU A 50 -13.17 -8.23 -21.45
CA GLU A 50 -13.29 -7.84 -22.86
C GLU A 50 -12.73 -8.89 -23.83
N LYS A 51 -12.17 -9.99 -23.31
CA LYS A 51 -11.53 -11.08 -24.07
C LYS A 51 -10.36 -10.61 -24.94
N GLN A 52 -9.64 -9.60 -24.46
CA GLN A 52 -8.35 -9.21 -24.99
C GLN A 52 -7.28 -10.25 -24.58
N GLU A 53 -6.17 -10.27 -25.32
CA GLU A 53 -5.04 -11.15 -25.00
C GLU A 53 -4.29 -10.60 -23.79
N VAL A 54 -4.01 -11.48 -22.83
CA VAL A 54 -3.19 -11.20 -21.65
C VAL A 54 -2.01 -12.16 -21.73
N ASP A 55 -0.80 -11.62 -21.81
CA ASP A 55 0.42 -12.40 -21.89
C ASP A 55 0.91 -12.85 -20.50
N GLU A 56 1.96 -13.67 -20.48
CA GLU A 56 2.51 -14.25 -19.25
C GLU A 56 3.05 -13.18 -18.28
N ASP A 57 3.55 -12.06 -18.82
CA ASP A 57 4.05 -10.95 -18.00
C ASP A 57 2.88 -10.26 -17.28
N LEU A 58 1.78 -9.97 -17.98
CA LEU A 58 0.57 -9.41 -17.38
C LEU A 58 -0.11 -10.38 -16.42
N GLU A 59 -0.09 -11.69 -16.70
CA GLU A 59 -0.58 -12.71 -15.76
C GLU A 59 0.23 -12.69 -14.46
N THR A 60 1.56 -12.60 -14.55
CA THR A 60 2.46 -12.51 -13.40
C THR A 60 2.25 -11.22 -12.60
N ILE A 61 2.15 -10.08 -13.29
CA ILE A 61 1.84 -8.78 -12.68
C ILE A 61 0.52 -8.86 -11.92
N PHE A 62 -0.50 -9.47 -12.51
CA PHE A 62 -1.81 -9.63 -11.87
C PHE A 62 -1.73 -10.49 -10.61
N GLU A 63 -1.02 -11.62 -10.68
CA GLU A 63 -0.87 -12.52 -9.53
C GLU A 63 -0.13 -11.84 -8.37
N VAL A 64 1.01 -11.21 -8.63
CA VAL A 64 1.80 -10.50 -7.62
C VAL A 64 1.00 -9.35 -7.02
N GLY A 65 0.37 -8.53 -7.88
CA GLY A 65 -0.41 -7.38 -7.43
C GLY A 65 -1.64 -7.79 -6.62
N PHE A 66 -2.34 -8.84 -7.04
CA PHE A 66 -3.53 -9.29 -6.31
C PHE A 66 -3.17 -9.88 -4.94
N ASN A 67 -2.09 -10.67 -4.86
CA ASN A 67 -1.59 -11.17 -3.59
C ASN A 67 -1.20 -10.01 -2.65
N TYR A 68 -0.46 -9.01 -3.15
CA TYR A 68 -0.11 -7.82 -2.38
C TYR A 68 -1.35 -7.07 -1.90
N LEU A 69 -2.29 -6.75 -2.80
CA LEU A 69 -3.52 -6.02 -2.47
C LEU A 69 -4.35 -6.75 -1.42
N HIS A 70 -4.50 -8.07 -1.55
CA HIS A 70 -5.21 -8.90 -0.58
C HIS A 70 -4.55 -8.83 0.80
N THR A 71 -3.23 -9.03 0.87
CA THR A 71 -2.45 -8.95 2.11
C THR A 71 -2.57 -7.57 2.78
N GLN A 72 -2.45 -6.47 2.01
CA GLN A 72 -2.59 -5.13 2.55
C GLN A 72 -3.98 -4.91 3.17
N PHE A 73 -5.04 -5.35 2.49
CA PHE A 73 -6.40 -5.22 3.02
C PHE A 73 -6.63 -6.04 4.29
N ASP A 74 -6.05 -7.23 4.39
CA ASP A 74 -6.15 -8.04 5.60
C ASP A 74 -5.45 -7.35 6.78
N ILE A 75 -4.28 -6.77 6.57
CA ILE A 75 -3.55 -6.02 7.60
C ILE A 75 -4.31 -4.77 8.03
N ILE A 76 -4.85 -4.01 7.06
CA ILE A 76 -5.69 -2.84 7.33
C ILE A 76 -6.90 -3.24 8.18
N LYS A 77 -7.57 -4.36 7.86
CA LYS A 77 -8.69 -4.89 8.66
C LYS A 77 -8.24 -5.25 10.08
N ILE A 78 -7.09 -5.91 10.22
CA ILE A 78 -6.52 -6.23 11.53
C ILE A 78 -6.32 -4.95 12.36
N TYR A 79 -5.65 -3.92 11.82
CA TYR A 79 -5.45 -2.67 12.54
C TYR A 79 -6.77 -1.96 12.87
N PHE A 80 -7.72 -1.94 11.94
CA PHE A 80 -9.06 -1.37 12.18
C PHE A 80 -9.78 -2.05 13.36
N GLU A 81 -9.67 -3.37 13.47
CA GLU A 81 -10.27 -4.12 14.56
C GLU A 81 -9.51 -3.96 15.88
N THR A 82 -8.18 -4.12 15.86
CA THR A 82 -7.35 -4.19 17.08
C THR A 82 -7.06 -2.82 17.69
N LEU A 83 -6.78 -1.79 16.88
CA LEU A 83 -6.38 -0.45 17.35
C LEU A 83 -7.56 0.52 17.48
N PHE A 84 -8.63 0.28 16.72
CA PHE A 84 -9.77 1.20 16.63
C PHE A 84 -11.09 0.61 17.12
N GLN A 85 -11.15 -0.70 17.42
CA GLN A 85 -12.39 -1.37 17.84
C GLN A 85 -13.54 -1.11 16.86
N SER A 86 -13.22 -1.07 15.57
CA SER A 86 -14.14 -0.78 14.47
C SER A 86 -14.77 0.63 14.47
N LYS A 87 -14.12 1.63 15.10
CA LYS A 87 -14.54 3.03 15.03
C LYS A 87 -13.93 3.74 13.82
N CYS A 88 -14.77 4.10 12.84
CA CYS A 88 -14.32 4.70 11.58
C CYS A 88 -13.70 6.10 11.75
N ASP A 89 -14.25 6.96 12.60
CA ASP A 89 -13.76 8.35 12.73
C ASP A 89 -12.29 8.38 13.20
N ASP A 90 -11.98 7.59 14.24
CA ASP A 90 -10.61 7.44 14.74
C ASP A 90 -9.69 6.81 13.67
N PHE A 91 -10.17 5.85 12.87
CA PHE A 91 -9.35 5.23 11.83
C PHE A 91 -8.90 6.23 10.76
N VAL A 92 -9.79 7.16 10.38
CA VAL A 92 -9.47 8.23 9.42
C VAL A 92 -8.46 9.21 10.02
N GLU A 93 -8.66 9.62 11.28
CA GLU A 93 -7.78 10.57 11.97
C GLU A 93 -6.34 10.07 12.09
N TYR A 94 -6.13 8.76 12.28
CA TYR A 94 -4.81 8.16 12.48
C TYR A 94 -4.25 7.47 11.22
N SER A 95 -4.81 7.74 10.05
CA SER A 95 -4.45 7.08 8.78
C SER A 95 -2.97 7.21 8.40
N ASP A 96 -2.31 8.33 8.71
CA ASP A 96 -0.86 8.51 8.51
C ASP A 96 -0.02 7.55 9.38
N MET A 97 -0.45 7.28 10.61
CA MET A 97 0.25 6.35 11.50
C MET A 97 0.04 4.90 11.04
N ILE A 98 -1.15 4.58 10.54
CA ILE A 98 -1.43 3.29 9.90
C ILE A 98 -0.54 3.13 8.66
N LEU A 99 -0.37 4.18 7.87
CA LEU A 99 0.51 4.17 6.71
C LEU A 99 1.95 3.79 7.10
N PHE A 100 2.48 4.31 8.21
CA PHE A 100 3.81 3.88 8.71
C PHE A 100 3.85 2.41 9.10
N LEU A 101 2.82 1.88 9.77
CA LEU A 101 2.74 0.45 10.09
C LEU A 101 2.77 -0.41 8.83
N LEU A 102 2.04 0.01 7.79
CA LEU A 102 2.04 -0.72 6.52
C LEU A 102 3.40 -0.66 5.80
N TYR A 103 4.12 0.47 5.88
CA TYR A 103 5.50 0.55 5.37
C TYR A 103 6.46 -0.35 6.15
N ILE A 104 6.36 -0.40 7.48
CA ILE A 104 7.16 -1.31 8.31
C ILE A 104 6.88 -2.77 7.92
N PHE A 105 5.62 -3.12 7.71
CA PHE A 105 5.24 -4.45 7.24
C PHE A 105 5.89 -4.79 5.89
N ASP A 106 5.79 -3.91 4.90
CA ASP A 106 6.39 -4.14 3.58
C ASP A 106 7.92 -4.30 3.65
N LEU A 107 8.58 -3.48 4.48
CA LEU A 107 10.02 -3.56 4.68
C LEU A 107 10.44 -4.89 5.30
N ARG A 108 9.71 -5.39 6.30
CA ARG A 108 9.98 -6.71 6.88
C ARG A 108 9.77 -7.83 5.88
N ALA A 109 8.68 -7.78 5.10
CA ALA A 109 8.39 -8.79 4.09
C ALA A 109 9.48 -8.85 3.01
N ASP A 110 9.99 -7.69 2.59
CA ASP A 110 11.10 -7.60 1.63
C ASP A 110 12.41 -8.12 2.23
N MET A 111 12.75 -7.73 3.47
CA MET A 111 13.92 -8.25 4.18
C MET A 111 13.88 -9.78 4.32
N GLU A 112 12.73 -10.34 4.72
CA GLU A 112 12.54 -11.78 4.86
C GLU A 112 12.71 -12.49 3.51
N SER A 113 12.18 -11.90 2.43
CA SER A 113 12.32 -12.45 1.07
C SER A 113 13.77 -12.44 0.57
N ASN A 114 14.62 -11.57 1.13
CA ASN A 114 16.05 -11.47 0.83
C ASN A 114 16.96 -12.10 1.90
N ASP A 115 16.41 -12.99 2.74
CA ASP A 115 17.14 -13.70 3.80
C ASP A 115 17.85 -12.77 4.82
N ILE A 116 17.37 -11.54 5.00
CA ILE A 116 17.85 -10.58 6.01
C ILE A 116 17.11 -10.79 7.34
N ASN A 117 17.85 -10.71 8.44
CA ASN A 117 17.27 -10.79 9.79
C ASN A 117 16.29 -9.64 10.06
N THR A 118 15.02 -9.97 10.28
CA THR A 118 13.94 -9.02 10.58
C THR A 118 13.81 -8.70 12.07
N ASP A 119 14.52 -9.42 12.96
CA ASP A 119 14.57 -9.16 14.40
C ASP A 119 15.45 -7.92 14.70
N ILE A 120 14.96 -6.74 14.33
CA ILE A 120 15.59 -5.44 14.56
C ILE A 120 14.84 -4.73 15.69
N VAL A 121 15.49 -4.59 16.84
CA VAL A 121 14.90 -4.02 18.06
C VAL A 121 14.35 -2.61 17.80
N GLU A 122 15.05 -1.79 17.04
CA GLU A 122 14.62 -0.43 16.70
C GLU A 122 13.37 -0.39 15.83
N LEU A 123 13.14 -1.43 15.02
CA LEU A 123 11.94 -1.58 14.20
C LEU A 123 10.76 -2.08 15.04
N ASP A 124 11.00 -3.06 15.91
CA ASP A 124 10.00 -3.55 16.88
C ASP A 124 9.54 -2.41 17.82
N ASP A 125 10.49 -1.66 18.37
CA ASP A 125 10.21 -0.52 19.24
C ASP A 125 9.40 0.56 18.49
N LEU A 126 9.74 0.84 17.24
CA LEU A 126 9.01 1.81 16.43
C LEU A 126 7.55 1.38 16.21
N GLU A 127 7.33 0.14 15.80
CA GLU A 127 6.00 -0.44 15.58
C GLU A 127 5.14 -0.33 16.86
N VAL A 128 5.68 -0.79 18.00
CA VAL A 128 5.02 -0.70 19.31
C VAL A 128 4.75 0.75 19.72
N ASN A 129 5.65 1.69 19.41
CA ASN A 129 5.42 3.11 19.70
C ASN A 129 4.25 3.65 18.87
N ILE A 130 4.18 3.34 17.58
CA ILE A 130 3.07 3.77 16.71
C ILE A 130 1.75 3.20 17.23
N GLU A 131 1.69 1.89 17.50
CA GLU A 131 0.48 1.24 18.02
C GLU A 131 0.01 1.86 19.34
N ASN A 132 0.93 2.11 20.28
CA ASN A 132 0.61 2.76 21.54
C ASN A 132 0.12 4.20 21.35
N MET A 133 0.74 4.97 20.46
CA MET A 133 0.28 6.33 20.14
C MET A 133 -1.13 6.33 19.58
N ILE A 134 -1.45 5.39 18.67
CA ILE A 134 -2.80 5.20 18.16
C ILE A 134 -3.75 4.85 19.31
N MET A 135 -3.46 3.83 20.12
CA MET A 135 -4.33 3.38 21.22
C MET A 135 -4.60 4.47 22.26
N GLU A 136 -3.58 5.28 22.58
CA GLU A 136 -3.66 6.38 23.53
C GLU A 136 -4.23 7.67 22.92
N ARG A 137 -4.50 7.67 21.61
CA ARG A 137 -4.97 8.81 20.84
C ARG A 137 -4.04 10.02 20.97
N ARG A 138 -2.73 9.79 20.77
CA ARG A 138 -1.68 10.81 20.75
C ARG A 138 -1.32 11.18 19.31
N ASP A 139 -1.24 12.47 19.01
CA ASP A 139 -1.03 13.04 17.66
C ASP A 139 0.37 13.67 17.47
N ASP A 140 1.40 13.13 18.13
CA ASP A 140 2.77 13.66 18.04
C ASP A 140 3.47 13.24 16.74
N HIS A 141 3.01 13.80 15.62
CA HIS A 141 3.50 13.50 14.28
C HIS A 141 4.98 13.83 14.09
N GLU A 142 5.48 14.88 14.74
CA GLU A 142 6.90 15.27 14.64
C GLU A 142 7.81 14.20 15.28
N PHE A 143 7.44 13.74 16.48
CA PHE A 143 8.15 12.68 17.17
C PHE A 143 8.19 11.39 16.34
N ILE A 144 7.04 10.94 15.84
CA ILE A 144 6.98 9.66 15.10
C ILE A 144 7.70 9.73 13.76
N ASN A 145 7.63 10.86 13.05
CA ASN A 145 8.38 11.07 11.81
C ASN A 145 9.89 11.02 12.04
N SER A 146 10.37 11.67 13.11
CA SER A 146 11.79 11.60 13.49
C SER A 146 12.20 10.16 13.79
N LYS A 147 11.36 9.42 14.54
CA LYS A 147 11.65 8.04 14.92
C LYS A 147 11.65 7.09 13.72
N MET A 148 10.69 7.26 12.80
CA MET A 148 10.64 6.53 11.54
C MET A 148 11.93 6.72 10.74
N ASN A 149 12.36 7.97 10.55
CA ASN A 149 13.58 8.28 9.79
C ASN A 149 14.85 7.69 10.43
N GLU A 150 14.97 7.79 11.76
CA GLU A 150 16.10 7.20 12.50
C GLU A 150 16.14 5.67 12.34
N THR A 151 15.01 5.01 12.52
CA THR A 151 14.92 3.55 12.40
C THR A 151 15.16 3.10 10.96
N LEU A 152 14.58 3.77 9.96
CA LEU A 152 14.81 3.44 8.54
C LEU A 152 16.27 3.57 8.15
N ALA A 153 16.99 4.59 8.65
CA ALA A 153 18.42 4.71 8.41
C ALA A 153 19.20 3.50 8.93
N ILE A 154 18.84 2.99 10.12
CA ILE A 154 19.45 1.79 10.71
C ILE A 154 19.13 0.56 9.85
N VAL A 155 17.87 0.39 9.43
CA VAL A 155 17.47 -0.76 8.62
C VAL A 155 18.17 -0.74 7.26
N PHE A 156 18.21 0.40 6.57
CA PHE A 156 18.88 0.52 5.28
C PHE A 156 20.41 0.33 5.38
N ASP A 157 21.04 0.69 6.49
CA ASP A 157 22.46 0.39 6.73
C ASP A 157 22.73 -1.12 6.91
N LEU A 158 21.71 -1.92 7.25
CA LEU A 158 21.79 -3.38 7.37
C LEU A 158 21.51 -4.11 6.06
N MET A 159 20.86 -3.46 5.10
CA MET A 159 20.53 -4.01 3.79
C MET A 159 21.73 -3.87 2.85
N ASP A 160 22.07 -4.94 2.13
CA ASP A 160 23.14 -4.93 1.12
C ASP A 160 22.62 -4.73 -0.31
N TYR A 161 21.35 -4.33 -0.45
CA TYR A 161 20.68 -4.02 -1.70
C TYR A 161 19.82 -2.75 -1.59
N GLU A 162 19.40 -2.23 -2.75
CA GLU A 162 18.50 -1.08 -2.83
C GLU A 162 17.05 -1.55 -2.68
N TYR A 163 16.36 -1.06 -1.65
CA TYR A 163 14.95 -1.32 -1.45
C TYR A 163 14.11 -0.61 -2.52
N VAL A 164 13.27 -1.37 -3.22
CA VAL A 164 12.27 -0.85 -4.16
C VAL A 164 10.91 -1.36 -3.72
N SER A 165 9.98 -0.45 -3.43
CA SER A 165 8.67 -0.87 -2.94
C SER A 165 7.83 -1.48 -4.08
N ILE A 166 6.96 -2.44 -3.73
CA ILE A 166 5.97 -2.98 -4.69
C ILE A 166 5.12 -1.85 -5.27
N VAL A 167 4.78 -0.84 -4.48
CA VAL A 167 4.01 0.32 -4.93
C VAL A 167 4.75 1.06 -6.06
N ASP A 168 6.04 1.34 -5.90
CA ASP A 168 6.85 2.02 -6.93
C ASP A 168 6.92 1.21 -8.22
N VAL A 169 7.11 -0.10 -8.11
CA VAL A 169 7.07 -1.02 -9.27
C VAL A 169 5.71 -0.93 -9.99
N PHE A 170 4.61 -0.89 -9.25
CA PHE A 170 3.27 -0.78 -9.83
C PHE A 170 2.96 0.60 -10.41
N VAL A 171 3.57 1.67 -9.91
CA VAL A 171 3.54 3.00 -10.55
C VAL A 171 4.18 2.93 -11.93
N GLU A 172 5.38 2.35 -12.05
CA GLU A 172 6.06 2.19 -13.34
C GLU A 172 5.27 1.30 -14.31
N ILE A 173 4.67 0.22 -13.81
CA ILE A 173 3.79 -0.63 -14.62
C ILE A 173 2.57 0.15 -15.11
N ALA A 174 1.92 0.92 -14.23
CA ALA A 174 0.76 1.73 -14.59
C ALA A 174 1.10 2.72 -15.72
N GLU A 175 2.22 3.44 -15.60
CA GLU A 175 2.69 4.35 -16.65
C GLU A 175 2.92 3.65 -17.99
N ASN A 176 3.55 2.46 -17.97
CA ASN A 176 3.78 1.66 -19.17
C ASN A 176 2.49 1.16 -19.83
N LEU A 177 1.42 0.96 -19.04
CA LEU A 177 0.08 0.60 -19.52
C LEU A 177 -0.75 1.84 -19.93
N GLY A 178 -0.21 3.05 -19.78
CA GLY A 178 -0.91 4.30 -20.08
C GLY A 178 -1.95 4.69 -19.02
N ILE A 179 -1.78 4.20 -17.79
CA ILE A 179 -2.59 4.51 -16.62
C ILE A 179 -1.86 5.60 -15.83
N PHE A 180 -2.39 6.83 -15.84
CA PHE A 180 -1.79 7.97 -15.16
C PHE A 180 -2.48 8.19 -13.82
N ILE A 181 -1.86 7.71 -12.74
CA ILE A 181 -2.38 7.77 -11.36
C ILE A 181 -2.14 9.16 -10.77
N TYR A 182 -0.91 9.67 -10.93
CA TYR A 182 -0.58 11.03 -10.58
C TYR A 182 -0.79 11.92 -11.80
N GLU A 183 -1.92 12.63 -11.85
CA GLU A 183 -1.96 13.83 -12.68
C GLU A 183 -0.94 14.80 -12.06
N ASP A 184 0.23 14.93 -12.69
CA ASP A 184 1.01 16.15 -12.57
C ASP A 184 0.01 17.27 -12.80
N LYS A 185 -0.33 18.02 -11.74
CA LYS A 185 -0.82 19.37 -11.92
C LYS A 185 0.33 20.08 -12.60
N GLU A 186 0.36 20.04 -13.93
CA GLU A 186 1.12 20.99 -14.73
C GLU A 186 0.65 22.36 -14.23
N LEU A 187 1.44 22.94 -13.33
CA LEU A 187 1.45 24.38 -13.15
C LEU A 187 1.86 24.92 -14.50
N VAL A 188 0.86 25.16 -15.36
CA VAL A 188 0.98 26.09 -16.46
C VAL A 188 1.28 27.43 -15.80
N ILE A 189 2.57 27.68 -15.55
CA ILE A 189 3.06 29.02 -15.27
C ILE A 189 2.80 29.76 -16.57
N GLY A 190 1.65 30.44 -16.58
CA GLY A 190 1.24 31.29 -17.68
C GLY A 190 2.42 32.16 -18.08
N LYS A 191 2.82 32.05 -19.34
CA LYS A 191 3.44 33.18 -20.02
C LYS A 191 2.39 34.28 -20.03
N GLU A 192 2.56 35.25 -19.15
CA GLU A 192 2.09 36.65 -19.20
C GLU A 192 2.55 37.23 -17.85
N ILE A 193 3.55 38.13 -17.78
CA ILE A 193 3.60 39.49 -18.34
C ILE A 193 4.99 39.80 -18.89
#